data_AF-X1CAZ9-F1
#
_entry.id   AF-X1CAZ9-F1
#
_cell.length_a   1.000
_cell.length_b   1.000
_cell.length_c   1.000
_cell.angle_alpha   90.00
_cell.angle_beta   90.00
_cell.angle_gamma   90.00
#
_symmetry.space_group_name_H-M   'P 1'
#
loop_
_entity.id
_entity.type
_entity.pdbx_description
1 polymer ?
#
loop_
_entity_poly.entity_id
_entity_poly.type
_entity_poly.pdbx_seq_one_letter_code
_entity_poly.pdbx_strand_id
1 'polypeptide(L)'
;MGISIHYKGKLNKPELVNDLINEMAAISKETEWEYELVDDKIQNIKGIITNPHKKCETFSLLFNKKLDLVSIASLSFETSNNKGLHVASIKTQYAPLEIHISIVKLLKHFKSKYIANMEVFDEV
;
A
#
# COMPACT_ATOMS: atom_id res chain seq x y z
N MET A 1 18.58 -5.36 -7.97
CA MET A 1 18.40 -4.35 -6.92
C MET A 1 18.21 -3.03 -7.65
N GLY A 2 17.18 -2.26 -7.32
CA GLY A 2 16.72 -1.11 -8.12
C GLY A 2 15.73 -0.25 -7.34
N ILE A 3 15.40 0.93 -7.85
CA ILE A 3 14.67 1.97 -7.12
C ILE A 3 13.31 1.47 -6.62
N SER A 4 13.18 1.35 -5.29
CA SER A 4 12.07 0.68 -4.60
C SER A 4 11.67 1.42 -3.34
N ILE A 5 10.37 1.56 -3.10
CA ILE A 5 9.85 2.13 -1.86
C ILE A 5 9.25 1.01 -1.03
N HIS A 6 9.77 0.81 0.18
CA HIS A 6 9.28 -0.14 1.16
C HIS A 6 8.52 0.60 2.26
N TYR A 7 7.38 0.05 2.67
CA TYR A 7 6.55 0.67 3.68
C TYR A 7 5.82 -0.37 4.53
N LYS A 8 5.71 -0.08 5.83
CA LYS A 8 5.00 -0.90 6.81
C LYS A 8 4.37 0.00 7.86
N GLY A 9 3.37 -0.52 8.55
CA GLY A 9 2.70 0.21 9.61
C GLY A 9 1.40 -0.46 10.02
N LYS A 10 0.67 0.23 10.89
CA LYS A 10 -0.61 -0.23 11.41
C LYS A 10 -1.61 0.91 11.34
N LEU A 11 -2.81 0.63 10.84
CA LEU A 11 -3.88 1.61 10.83
C LEU A 11 -4.19 2.05 12.26
N ASN A 12 -4.36 3.35 12.47
CA ASN A 12 -4.58 3.92 13.80
C ASN A 12 -5.84 3.37 14.46
N LYS A 13 -6.93 3.20 13.68
CA LYS A 13 -8.22 2.67 14.15
C LYS A 13 -8.94 1.91 13.03
N PRO A 14 -9.73 0.86 13.34
CA PRO A 14 -10.43 0.06 12.32
C PRO A 14 -11.37 0.87 11.41
N GLU A 15 -12.08 1.85 11.97
CA GLU A 15 -13.06 2.66 11.26
C GLU A 15 -12.46 3.48 10.11
N LEU A 16 -11.17 3.79 10.19
CA LEU A 16 -10.46 4.60 9.21
C LEU A 16 -10.16 3.86 7.91
N VAL A 17 -10.36 2.53 7.85
CA VAL A 17 -9.96 1.73 6.69
C VAL A 17 -10.75 2.13 5.45
N ASN A 18 -12.05 2.37 5.62
CA ASN A 18 -12.93 2.78 4.51
C ASN A 18 -12.59 4.21 4.06
N ASP A 19 -12.28 5.10 4.98
CA ASP A 19 -11.91 6.49 4.66
C ASP A 19 -10.61 6.53 3.85
N LEU A 20 -9.60 5.75 4.24
CA LEU A 20 -8.35 5.63 3.49
C LEU A 20 -8.59 5.03 2.11
N ILE A 21 -9.39 3.96 2.00
CA ILE A 21 -9.72 3.32 0.71
C ILE A 21 -10.45 4.31 -0.19
N ASN A 22 -11.46 5.02 0.32
CA ASN A 22 -12.23 6.00 -0.44
C ASN A 22 -11.35 7.15 -0.94
N GLU A 23 -10.45 7.64 -0.09
CA GLU A 23 -9.52 8.69 -0.46
C GLU A 23 -8.52 8.22 -1.53
N MET A 24 -7.89 7.05 -1.35
CA MET A 24 -6.99 6.50 -2.36
C MET A 24 -7.71 6.20 -3.68
N ALA A 25 -8.98 5.74 -3.63
CA ALA A 25 -9.79 5.55 -4.82
C ALA A 25 -10.12 6.89 -5.52
N ALA A 26 -10.39 7.95 -4.77
CA ALA A 26 -10.61 9.29 -5.33
C ALA A 26 -9.33 9.82 -6.01
N ILE A 27 -8.18 9.66 -5.35
CA ILE A 27 -6.87 10.01 -5.92
C ILE A 27 -6.62 9.20 -7.20
N SER A 28 -6.85 7.88 -7.17
CA SER A 28 -6.66 7.01 -8.34
C SER A 28 -7.52 7.44 -9.52
N LYS A 29 -8.77 7.90 -9.27
CA LYS A 29 -9.63 8.45 -10.32
C LYS A 29 -9.10 9.76 -10.88
N GLU A 30 -8.66 10.68 -10.03
CA GLU A 30 -8.12 11.99 -10.44
C GLU A 30 -6.83 11.85 -11.24
N THR A 31 -5.99 10.88 -10.89
CA THR A 31 -4.71 10.60 -11.57
C THR A 31 -4.84 9.61 -12.73
N GLU A 32 -6.05 9.12 -13.03
CA GLU A 32 -6.32 8.05 -14.00
C GLU A 32 -5.51 6.77 -13.75
N TRP A 33 -5.21 6.47 -12.49
CA TRP A 33 -4.57 5.21 -12.10
C TRP A 33 -5.62 4.10 -12.01
N GLU A 34 -5.34 2.98 -12.68
CA GLU A 34 -6.15 1.78 -12.52
C GLU A 34 -6.11 1.31 -11.06
N TYR A 35 -7.26 0.92 -10.52
CA TYR A 35 -7.34 0.43 -9.16
C TYR A 35 -8.41 -0.65 -8.99
N GLU A 36 -8.22 -1.47 -7.96
CA GLU A 36 -9.13 -2.53 -7.54
C GLU A 36 -9.34 -2.43 -6.03
N LEU A 37 -10.60 -2.58 -5.59
CA LEU A 37 -10.96 -2.64 -4.19
C LEU A 37 -10.90 -4.09 -3.71
N VAL A 38 -10.25 -4.33 -2.57
CA VAL A 38 -10.11 -5.66 -1.97
C VAL A 38 -10.97 -5.74 -0.72
N ASP A 39 -11.85 -6.74 -0.68
CA ASP A 39 -12.63 -7.13 0.50
C ASP A 39 -12.70 -8.67 0.56
N ASP A 40 -11.60 -9.28 0.98
CA ASP A 40 -11.48 -10.72 1.15
C ASP A 40 -11.91 -11.11 2.58
N LYS A 41 -13.12 -11.66 2.68
CA LYS A 41 -13.71 -12.12 3.94
C LYS A 41 -13.09 -13.42 4.46
N ILE A 42 -12.50 -14.23 3.59
CA ILE A 42 -11.88 -15.51 3.95
C ILE A 42 -10.55 -15.21 4.65
N GLN A 43 -9.69 -14.41 4.01
CA GLN A 43 -8.41 -14.01 4.58
C GLN A 43 -8.50 -12.84 5.57
N ASN A 44 -9.68 -12.22 5.70
CA ASN A 44 -9.93 -11.01 6.49
C ASN A 44 -8.99 -9.85 6.09
N ILE A 45 -8.89 -9.63 4.77
CA ILE A 45 -8.10 -8.56 4.18
C ILE A 45 -9.02 -7.53 3.55
N LYS A 46 -8.74 -6.25 3.82
CA LYS A 46 -9.45 -5.14 3.21
C LYS A 46 -8.50 -4.05 2.77
N GLY A 47 -8.75 -3.44 1.61
CA GLY A 47 -7.87 -2.39 1.11
C GLY A 47 -8.10 -2.00 -0.34
N ILE A 48 -7.06 -1.44 -0.93
CA ILE A 48 -7.04 -1.01 -2.32
C ILE A 48 -5.68 -1.35 -2.94
N ILE A 49 -5.74 -1.76 -4.20
CA ILE A 49 -4.61 -2.05 -5.06
C ILE A 49 -4.68 -1.06 -6.23
N THR A 50 -3.57 -0.41 -6.57
CA THR A 50 -3.51 0.61 -7.62
C THR A 50 -2.29 0.42 -8.50
N ASN A 51 -2.37 0.85 -9.76
CA ASN A 51 -1.26 0.83 -10.71
C ASN A 51 -0.92 2.28 -11.13
N PRO A 52 0.04 2.93 -10.43
CA PRO A 52 0.38 4.32 -10.71
C PRO A 52 0.93 4.58 -12.10
N HIS A 53 1.59 3.58 -12.70
CA HIS A 53 2.15 3.68 -14.03
C HIS A 53 2.41 2.28 -14.60
N LYS A 54 2.31 2.10 -15.92
CA LYS A 54 2.51 0.80 -16.61
C LYS A 54 3.92 0.19 -16.46
N LYS A 55 4.86 0.98 -15.93
CA LYS A 55 6.26 0.59 -15.68
C LYS A 55 6.60 0.51 -14.19
N CYS A 56 5.61 0.61 -13.31
CA CYS A 56 5.75 0.34 -11.88
C CYS A 56 5.26 -1.08 -11.59
N GLU A 57 5.75 -1.64 -10.48
CA GLU A 57 4.97 -2.65 -9.78
C GLU A 57 3.69 -2.03 -9.20
N THR A 58 2.79 -2.89 -8.75
CA THR A 58 1.52 -2.50 -8.15
C THR A 58 1.74 -1.84 -6.78
N PHE A 59 1.01 -0.75 -6.51
CA PHE A 59 0.97 -0.10 -5.21
C PHE A 59 -0.23 -0.59 -4.41
N SER A 60 -0.01 -1.05 -3.17
CA SER A 60 -1.07 -1.68 -2.38
C SER A 60 -1.18 -1.11 -0.96
N LEU A 61 -2.41 -0.81 -0.53
CA LEU A 61 -2.73 -0.46 0.84
C LEU A 61 -3.76 -1.48 1.35
N LEU A 62 -3.26 -2.61 1.84
CA LEU A 62 -4.04 -3.75 2.31
C LEU A 62 -3.86 -3.93 3.81
N PHE A 63 -4.95 -4.22 4.51
CA PHE A 63 -4.96 -4.35 5.97
C PHE A 63 -5.61 -5.66 6.38
N ASN A 64 -4.99 -6.34 7.33
CA ASN A 64 -5.57 -7.53 7.95
C ASN A 64 -6.51 -7.16 9.11
N LYS A 65 -7.18 -8.17 9.70
CA LYS A 65 -8.03 -8.00 10.89
C LYS A 65 -7.32 -7.33 12.10
N LYS A 66 -6.00 -7.45 12.18
CA LYS A 66 -5.19 -6.81 13.23
C LYS A 66 -4.82 -5.37 12.88
N LEU A 67 -5.27 -4.84 11.74
CA LEU A 67 -4.96 -3.52 11.20
C LEU A 67 -3.51 -3.35 10.71
N ASP A 68 -2.75 -4.43 10.63
CA ASP A 68 -1.39 -4.35 10.10
C ASP A 68 -1.45 -4.21 8.59
N LEU A 69 -0.62 -3.33 8.05
CA LEU A 69 -0.41 -3.25 6.61
C LEU A 69 0.24 -4.56 6.13
N VAL A 70 -0.28 -5.12 5.04
CA VAL A 70 0.21 -6.38 4.49
C VAL A 70 0.62 -6.21 3.02
N SER A 71 1.63 -6.96 2.61
CA SER A 71 2.07 -7.00 1.21
C SER A 71 1.16 -7.93 0.39
N ILE A 72 1.04 -7.69 -0.91
CA ILE A 72 0.35 -8.62 -1.83
C ILE A 72 0.98 -10.02 -1.73
N ALA A 73 2.32 -10.10 -1.67
CA ALA A 73 3.03 -11.37 -1.52
C ALA A 73 2.57 -12.16 -0.28
N SER A 74 2.26 -11.48 0.82
CA SER A 74 1.78 -12.14 2.05
C SER A 74 0.44 -12.84 1.91
N LEU A 75 -0.36 -12.46 0.92
CA LEU A 75 -1.66 -13.08 0.65
C LEU A 75 -1.51 -14.40 -0.12
N SER A 76 -0.44 -14.53 -0.92
CA SER A 76 -0.16 -15.72 -1.73
C SER A 76 0.52 -16.83 -0.95
N PHE A 77 1.23 -16.50 0.13
CA PHE A 77 1.92 -17.47 0.97
C PHE A 77 1.09 -17.78 2.23
N GLU A 78 0.21 -18.78 2.16
CA GLU A 78 -0.44 -19.37 3.35
C GLU A 78 0.61 -19.98 4.28
N THR A 79 1.21 -19.20 5.19
CA THR A 79 2.07 -19.77 6.23
C THR A 79 1.87 -19.09 7.57
N SER A 80 1.49 -19.94 8.51
CA SER A 80 1.08 -19.76 9.89
C SER A 80 2.07 -19.05 10.84
N ASN A 81 3.13 -18.37 10.35
CA ASN A 81 4.11 -17.79 11.27
C ASN A 81 5.06 -16.71 10.70
N ASN A 82 4.62 -15.83 9.81
CA ASN A 82 5.53 -14.90 9.14
C ASN A 82 5.46 -13.45 9.64
N LYS A 83 6.22 -13.16 10.71
CA LYS A 83 6.49 -11.78 11.19
C LYS A 83 7.14 -10.86 10.14
N GLY A 84 7.74 -11.43 9.08
CA GLY A 84 8.51 -10.70 8.06
C GLY A 84 7.74 -10.20 6.83
N LEU A 85 6.49 -10.63 6.62
CA LEU A 85 5.75 -10.34 5.37
C LEU A 85 4.83 -9.10 5.42
N HIS A 86 4.91 -8.33 6.50
CA HIS A 86 4.13 -7.09 6.71
C HIS A 86 4.76 -5.83 6.08
N VAL A 87 5.78 -6.00 5.23
CA VAL A 87 6.42 -4.90 4.50
C VAL A 87 5.91 -4.92 3.08
N ALA A 88 5.06 -3.96 2.74
CA ALA A 88 4.66 -3.71 1.36
C ALA A 88 5.79 -2.99 0.63
N SER A 89 5.87 -3.18 -0.68
CA SER A 89 6.86 -2.51 -1.50
C SER A 89 6.35 -2.25 -2.90
N ILE A 90 6.88 -1.21 -3.52
CA ILE A 90 6.66 -0.90 -4.93
C ILE A 90 7.98 -0.54 -5.59
N LYS A 91 8.31 -1.23 -6.68
CA LYS A 91 9.41 -0.84 -7.56
C LYS A 91 8.96 0.19 -8.58
N THR A 92 9.77 1.23 -8.71
CA THR A 92 9.50 2.39 -9.57
C THR A 92 10.62 2.65 -10.59
N GLN A 93 11.68 1.82 -10.59
CA GLN A 93 12.92 1.98 -11.37
C GLN A 93 12.77 2.21 -12.89
N TYR A 94 11.62 1.85 -13.49
CA TYR A 94 11.36 2.04 -14.92
C TYR A 94 10.29 3.11 -15.22
N ALA A 95 9.67 3.67 -14.20
CA ALA A 95 8.69 4.74 -14.33
C ALA A 95 9.36 6.12 -14.28
N PRO A 96 8.66 7.17 -14.77
CA PRO A 96 9.10 8.55 -14.58
C PRO A 96 9.30 8.89 -13.10
N LEU A 97 10.29 9.74 -12.81
CA LEU A 97 10.65 10.16 -11.44
C LEU A 97 9.46 10.76 -10.68
N GLU A 98 8.56 11.43 -11.39
CA GLU A 98 7.36 12.05 -10.85
C GLU A 98 6.44 11.03 -10.18
N ILE A 99 6.38 9.80 -10.70
CA ILE A 99 5.57 8.72 -10.10
C ILE A 99 6.16 8.30 -8.76
N HIS A 100 7.48 8.13 -8.69
CA HIS A 100 8.17 7.83 -7.45
C HIS A 100 7.91 8.91 -6.39
N ILE A 101 8.11 10.19 -6.75
CA ILE A 101 7.86 11.33 -5.86
C ILE A 101 6.39 11.36 -5.41
N SER A 102 5.46 11.06 -6.31
CA SER A 102 4.02 11.02 -6.00
C SER A 102 3.69 9.96 -4.96
N ILE A 103 4.25 8.75 -5.09
CA ILE A 103 4.06 7.66 -4.13
C ILE A 103 4.64 8.06 -2.76
N VAL A 104 5.84 8.64 -2.70
CA VAL A 104 6.43 9.11 -1.43
C VAL A 104 5.55 10.17 -0.76
N LYS A 105 5.01 11.12 -1.53
CA LYS A 105 4.09 12.15 -1.02
C LYS A 105 2.79 11.52 -0.49
N LEU A 106 2.22 10.55 -1.20
CA LEU A 106 1.03 9.81 -0.76
C LEU A 106 1.27 9.07 0.55
N LEU A 107 2.38 8.34 0.65
CA LEU A 107 2.75 7.63 1.89
C LEU A 107 2.94 8.60 3.06
N LYS A 108 3.59 9.75 2.84
CA LYS A 108 3.73 10.80 3.86
C LYS A 108 2.38 11.35 4.31
N HIS A 109 1.47 11.57 3.38
CA HIS A 109 0.11 12.03 3.65
C HIS A 109 -0.66 11.00 4.49
N PHE A 110 -0.69 9.74 4.06
CA PHE A 110 -1.38 8.67 4.78
C PHE A 110 -0.75 8.35 6.14
N LYS A 111 0.57 8.53 6.30
CA LYS A 111 1.23 8.48 7.60
C LYS A 111 0.64 9.49 8.57
N SER A 112 0.48 10.74 8.13
CA SER A 112 -0.01 11.82 9.00
C SER A 112 -1.47 11.64 9.44
N LYS A 113 -2.29 11.01 8.59
CA LYS A 113 -3.74 10.93 8.77
C LYS A 113 -4.24 9.58 9.30
N TYR A 114 -3.66 8.48 8.82
CA TYR A 114 -4.23 7.14 9.02
C TYR A 114 -3.29 6.15 9.72
N ILE A 115 -1.97 6.28 9.56
CA ILE A 115 -0.98 5.29 10.01
C ILE A 115 0.19 6.02 10.67
N ALA A 116 0.00 6.45 11.93
CA ALA A 116 0.97 7.30 12.61
C ALA A 116 2.36 6.65 12.77
N ASN A 117 2.38 5.32 12.91
CA ASN A 117 3.61 4.52 13.02
C ASN A 117 4.16 4.05 11.67
N MET A 118 3.75 4.64 10.54
CA MET A 118 4.24 4.22 9.24
C MET A 118 5.75 4.46 9.14
N GLU A 119 6.47 3.40 8.82
CA GLU A 119 7.87 3.43 8.43
C GLU A 119 7.94 3.32 6.91
N VAL A 120 8.72 4.21 6.29
CA VAL A 120 8.97 4.23 4.85
C VAL A 120 10.47 4.21 4.65
N PHE A 121 10.95 3.29 3.84
CA PHE A 121 12.34 3.15 3.45
C PHE A 121 12.43 3.24 1.93
N ASP A 122 13.25 4.16 1.45
CA ASP A 122 13.46 4.41 0.03
C ASP A 122 14.83 3.85 -0.36
N GLU A 123 14.83 2.81 -1.21
CA GLU A 123 16.02 2.21 -1.79
C GLU A 123 16.30 2.95 -3.11
N VAL A 124 17.35 3.78 -3.12
CA VAL A 124 17.75 4.64 -4.24
C VAL A 124 19.08 4.18 -4.84
#